data_AF-A0A8T4IZY6-F1
#
_entry.id   AF-A0A8T4IZY6-F1
#
_cell.length_a   1.000
_cell.length_b   1.000
_cell.length_c   1.000
_cell.angle_alpha   90.00
_cell.angle_beta   90.00
_cell.angle_gamma   90.00
#
_symmetry.space_group_name_H-M   'P 1'
#
loop_
_entity.id
_entity.type
_entity.pdbx_description
1 polymer ?
#
loop_
_entity_poly.entity_id
_entity_poly.type
_entity_poly.pdbx_seq_one_letter_code
_entity_poly.pdbx_strand_id
1 'polypeptide(L)'
;AADHAEEEAEERAAREAEGNVGNTHSGRDGRSGRLAELGLEPGGACLVLALAVPASSGQDSPVARRRVLRRVQTVLDHAFGTEVASLLDGAHDGGIGKAVVPGSPEPPPGLMDRLRRASGGPVRAAAVSARTPDEVPQAARTAAEVVRVARAAGLPPGLHRLEDVLLEFHLSRRDASSGAIAALLDPLGGSPELTGTLRVHLEQSQRRRDTARLLGVHPNTVDNRLARITELTGLDLSAPRGTALALAALLLRGEAGAPEQP
;
A
#
# COMPACT_ATOMS: atom_id res chain seq x y z
N ALA A 1 35.37 -11.47 -44.65
CA ALA A 1 34.54 -10.53 -45.44
C ALA A 1 33.16 -10.32 -44.81
N ALA A 2 32.54 -11.36 -44.22
CA ALA A 2 31.29 -11.21 -43.46
C ALA A 2 31.49 -10.60 -42.05
N ASP A 3 32.59 -10.93 -41.34
CA ASP A 3 32.86 -10.39 -39.98
C ASP A 3 33.06 -8.87 -39.91
N HIS A 4 33.77 -8.28 -40.88
CA HIS A 4 34.01 -6.83 -40.87
C HIS A 4 32.77 -5.99 -41.19
N ALA A 5 31.75 -6.57 -41.81
CA ALA A 5 30.50 -5.87 -42.11
C ALA A 5 29.55 -5.80 -40.90
N GLU A 6 29.70 -6.72 -39.95
CA GLU A 6 28.89 -6.78 -38.72
C GLU A 6 29.46 -5.83 -37.66
N GLU A 7 30.79 -5.72 -37.58
CA GLU A 7 31.49 -4.79 -36.68
C GLU A 7 31.28 -3.31 -37.07
N GLU A 8 31.23 -2.98 -38.37
CA GLU A 8 30.90 -1.62 -38.85
C GLU A 8 29.41 -1.25 -38.64
N ALA A 9 28.52 -2.24 -38.54
CA ALA A 9 27.10 -2.03 -38.26
C ALA A 9 26.84 -1.74 -36.78
N GLU A 10 27.57 -2.42 -35.88
CA GLU A 10 27.53 -2.14 -34.44
C GLU A 10 28.15 -0.77 -34.09
N GLU A 11 29.24 -0.36 -34.75
CA GLU A 11 29.86 0.94 -34.49
C GLU A 11 29.00 2.12 -35.00
N ARG A 12 28.23 1.92 -36.09
CA ARG A 12 27.23 2.90 -36.54
C ARG A 12 26.03 3.01 -35.61
N ALA A 13 25.54 1.88 -35.07
CA ALA A 13 24.46 1.88 -34.09
C ALA A 13 24.87 2.54 -32.76
N ALA A 14 26.13 2.38 -32.34
CA ALA A 14 26.68 3.03 -31.16
C ALA A 14 26.81 4.57 -31.34
N ARG A 15 27.22 5.03 -32.52
CA ARG A 15 27.31 6.48 -32.83
C ARG A 15 25.95 7.16 -33.00
N GLU A 16 24.91 6.44 -33.46
CA GLU A 16 23.53 6.94 -33.46
C GLU A 16 22.92 6.99 -32.05
N ALA A 17 23.32 6.09 -31.14
CA ALA A 17 22.90 6.13 -29.75
C ALA A 17 23.54 7.31 -28.97
N GLU A 18 24.79 7.68 -29.27
CA GLU A 18 25.47 8.82 -28.63
C GLU A 18 25.00 10.19 -29.19
N GLY A 19 24.56 10.24 -30.45
CA GLY A 19 23.98 11.47 -31.05
C GLY A 19 22.63 11.89 -30.49
N ASN A 20 21.93 11.01 -29.75
CA ASN A 20 20.57 11.25 -29.25
C ASN A 20 20.52 11.72 -27.78
N VAL A 21 21.68 11.99 -27.17
CA VAL A 21 21.80 12.56 -25.80
C VAL A 21 21.56 14.08 -25.78
N GLY A 22 21.33 14.71 -26.94
CA GLY A 22 21.21 16.16 -27.09
C GLY A 22 19.83 16.79 -26.84
N ASN A 23 18.80 16.07 -26.36
CA ASN A 23 17.47 16.66 -26.23
C ASN A 23 16.66 16.22 -24.99
N THR A 24 17.27 16.29 -23.80
CA THR A 24 16.54 16.22 -22.52
C THR A 24 16.47 17.60 -21.85
N HIS A 25 15.73 18.54 -22.44
CA HIS A 25 15.36 19.80 -21.75
C HIS A 25 13.85 20.08 -21.72
N SER A 26 12.98 19.19 -22.21
CA SER A 26 11.52 19.43 -22.22
C SER A 26 10.75 18.80 -21.05
N GLY A 27 11.39 18.01 -20.18
CA GLY A 27 10.70 17.28 -19.09
C GLY A 27 10.47 18.06 -17.79
N ARG A 28 11.21 19.17 -17.57
CA ARG A 28 11.08 20.01 -16.38
C ARG A 28 9.91 20.99 -16.50
N ASP A 29 9.78 21.67 -17.64
CA ASP A 29 8.73 22.66 -17.88
C ASP A 29 7.31 22.06 -17.83
N GLY A 30 7.13 20.85 -18.36
CA GLY A 30 5.83 20.16 -18.30
C GLY A 30 5.43 19.65 -16.91
N ARG A 31 6.41 19.32 -16.05
CA ARG A 31 6.15 18.94 -14.65
C ARG A 31 5.86 20.16 -13.79
N SER A 32 6.66 21.22 -13.92
CA SER A 32 6.43 22.47 -13.20
C SER A 32 5.07 23.10 -13.55
N GLY A 33 4.65 23.05 -14.82
CA GLY A 33 3.31 23.51 -15.23
C GLY A 33 2.16 22.73 -14.60
N ARG A 34 2.24 21.39 -14.55
CA ARG A 34 1.23 20.55 -13.88
C ARG A 34 1.20 20.71 -12.36
N LEU A 35 2.34 20.96 -11.73
CA LEU A 35 2.40 21.22 -10.28
C LEU A 35 1.78 22.60 -9.96
N ALA A 36 2.01 23.60 -10.82
CA ALA A 36 1.36 24.92 -10.71
C ALA A 36 -0.16 24.84 -10.94
N GLU A 37 -0.64 24.02 -11.89
CA GLU A 37 -2.09 23.74 -12.07
C GLU A 37 -2.75 23.10 -10.83
N LEU A 38 -1.96 22.44 -9.98
CA LEU A 38 -2.41 21.85 -8.72
C LEU A 38 -2.22 22.79 -7.51
N GLY A 39 -1.87 24.06 -7.74
CA GLY A 39 -1.62 25.05 -6.69
C GLY A 39 -0.36 24.78 -5.86
N LEU A 40 0.59 24.00 -6.39
CA LEU A 40 1.84 23.67 -5.72
C LEU A 40 2.92 24.67 -6.11
N GLU A 41 3.26 25.55 -5.17
CA GLU A 41 4.36 26.50 -5.34
C GLU A 41 5.70 25.77 -5.48
N PRO A 42 6.59 26.19 -6.42
CA PRO A 42 7.93 25.65 -6.53
C PRO A 42 8.70 25.77 -5.21
N GLY A 43 9.05 24.64 -4.59
CA GLY A 43 9.74 24.59 -3.30
C GLY A 43 8.84 24.59 -2.06
N GLY A 44 7.51 24.60 -2.24
CA GLY A 44 6.56 24.43 -1.14
C GLY A 44 6.54 23.00 -0.61
N ALA A 45 6.66 22.83 0.71
CA ALA A 45 6.41 21.55 1.35
C ALA A 45 4.94 21.15 1.18
N CYS A 46 4.69 19.87 0.99
CA CYS A 46 3.37 19.29 0.79
C CYS A 46 3.16 18.12 1.76
N LEU A 47 1.92 17.91 2.19
CA LEU A 47 1.50 16.68 2.83
C LEU A 47 0.79 15.81 1.81
N VAL A 48 1.24 14.57 1.66
CA VAL A 48 0.56 13.58 0.82
C VAL A 48 -0.19 12.61 1.70
N LEU A 49 -1.49 12.47 1.44
CA LEU A 49 -2.38 11.54 2.11
C LEU A 49 -2.73 10.38 1.17
N ALA A 50 -2.73 9.17 1.72
CA ALA A 50 -3.39 8.02 1.12
C ALA A 50 -4.58 7.60 1.98
N LEU A 51 -5.71 7.25 1.37
CA LEU A 51 -6.99 7.04 2.02
C LEU A 51 -7.66 5.78 1.50
N ALA A 52 -7.80 4.76 2.34
CA ALA A 52 -8.71 3.65 2.10
C ALA A 52 -10.04 3.93 2.80
N VAL A 53 -11.01 4.33 1.98
CA VAL A 53 -12.42 4.48 2.38
C VAL A 53 -13.10 3.13 2.21
N PRO A 54 -13.96 2.69 3.13
CA PRO A 54 -14.62 1.41 3.01
C PRO A 54 -15.37 1.34 1.67
N ALA A 55 -15.18 0.24 0.95
CA ALA A 55 -16.08 -0.10 -0.13
C ALA A 55 -17.46 -0.26 0.50
N SER A 56 -18.42 0.53 0.05
CA SER A 56 -19.79 0.27 0.43
C SER A 56 -20.21 -1.09 -0.15
N SER A 57 -21.06 -1.81 0.57
CA SER A 57 -21.52 -3.16 0.23
C SER A 57 -21.85 -3.29 -1.26
N GLY A 58 -21.60 -4.45 -1.87
CA GLY A 58 -21.69 -4.71 -3.33
C GLY A 58 -23.03 -4.44 -4.03
N GLN A 59 -23.98 -3.78 -3.36
CA GLN A 59 -25.24 -3.25 -3.89
C GLN A 59 -25.19 -1.72 -4.16
N ASP A 60 -24.08 -1.05 -3.88
CA ASP A 60 -23.99 0.39 -4.02
C ASP A 60 -23.83 0.85 -5.47
N SER A 61 -24.75 1.70 -5.90
CA SER A 61 -24.66 2.41 -7.19
C SER A 61 -23.37 3.24 -7.25
N PRO A 62 -22.72 3.36 -8.43
CA PRO A 62 -21.60 4.29 -8.65
C PRO A 62 -21.89 5.72 -8.17
N VAL A 63 -23.16 6.11 -8.14
CA VAL A 63 -23.64 7.40 -7.61
C VAL A 63 -23.41 7.52 -6.09
N ALA A 64 -23.69 6.46 -5.32
CA ALA A 64 -23.48 6.44 -3.88
C ALA A 64 -22.00 6.58 -3.53
N ARG A 65 -21.13 5.83 -4.23
CA ARG A 65 -19.66 5.95 -4.10
C ARG A 65 -19.19 7.36 -4.39
N ARG A 66 -19.60 7.96 -5.51
CA ARG A 66 -19.25 9.36 -5.86
C ARG A 66 -19.71 10.34 -4.78
N ARG A 67 -20.90 10.15 -4.19
CA ARG A 67 -21.40 11.01 -3.10
C ARG A 67 -20.54 10.91 -1.85
N VAL A 68 -20.09 9.71 -1.49
CA VAL A 68 -19.15 9.50 -0.37
C VAL A 68 -17.83 10.22 -0.65
N LEU A 69 -17.23 10.01 -1.82
CA LEU A 69 -15.96 10.64 -2.19
C LEU A 69 -16.04 12.17 -2.21
N ARG A 70 -17.16 12.75 -2.68
CA ARG A 70 -17.41 14.19 -2.59
C ARG A 70 -17.46 14.71 -1.15
N ARG A 71 -18.12 13.98 -0.24
CA ARG A 71 -18.11 14.35 1.20
C ARG A 71 -16.72 14.27 1.81
N VAL A 72 -15.95 13.25 1.43
CA VAL A 72 -14.55 13.11 1.87
C VAL A 72 -13.72 14.29 1.36
N GLN A 73 -13.87 14.67 0.08
CA GLN A 73 -13.23 15.87 -0.48
C GLN A 73 -13.58 17.12 0.31
N THR A 74 -14.87 17.40 0.56
CA THR A 74 -15.31 18.56 1.34
C THR A 74 -14.70 18.58 2.76
N VAL A 75 -14.54 17.42 3.40
CA VAL A 75 -13.87 17.32 4.70
C VAL A 75 -12.39 17.65 4.60
N LEU A 76 -11.70 17.20 3.55
CA LEU A 76 -10.29 17.54 3.33
C LEU A 76 -10.13 19.05 3.14
N ASP A 77 -10.88 19.65 2.21
CA ASP A 77 -10.80 21.08 1.91
C ASP A 77 -11.05 21.93 3.16
N HIS A 78 -12.12 21.63 3.90
CA HIS A 78 -12.44 22.35 5.13
C HIS A 78 -11.40 22.11 6.24
N ALA A 79 -10.87 20.90 6.38
CA ALA A 79 -9.92 20.59 7.46
C ALA A 79 -8.57 21.27 7.24
N PHE A 80 -8.14 21.41 5.99
CA PHE A 80 -6.86 22.05 5.64
C PHE A 80 -7.00 23.53 5.30
N GLY A 81 -8.23 24.05 5.13
CA GLY A 81 -8.46 25.47 4.81
C GLY A 81 -7.97 25.88 3.42
N THR A 82 -7.79 24.92 2.52
CA THR A 82 -7.30 25.08 1.16
C THR A 82 -8.01 24.09 0.24
N GLU A 83 -8.02 24.34 -1.06
CA GLU A 83 -8.40 23.33 -2.03
C GLU A 83 -7.35 22.22 -2.05
N VAL A 84 -7.78 20.98 -1.78
CA VAL A 84 -6.91 19.80 -1.72
C VAL A 84 -6.98 19.07 -3.05
N ALA A 85 -5.86 19.02 -3.77
CA ALA A 85 -5.75 18.24 -4.99
C ALA A 85 -5.87 16.74 -4.68
N SER A 86 -6.86 16.04 -5.24
CA SER A 86 -7.13 14.65 -4.90
C SER A 86 -7.58 13.76 -6.06
N LEU A 87 -7.27 12.48 -5.93
CA LEU A 87 -7.78 11.38 -6.74
C LEU A 87 -8.28 10.29 -5.79
N LEU A 88 -9.54 10.40 -5.38
CA LEU A 88 -10.09 9.59 -4.27
C LEU A 88 -10.78 8.29 -4.69
N ASP A 89 -10.97 8.05 -5.98
CA ASP A 89 -11.64 6.84 -6.45
C ASP A 89 -10.81 5.57 -6.22
N GLY A 90 -9.48 5.69 -6.18
CA GLY A 90 -8.54 4.63 -5.83
C GLY A 90 -8.69 3.37 -6.68
N ALA A 91 -9.36 3.45 -7.83
CA ALA A 91 -9.77 2.26 -8.60
C ALA A 91 -8.57 1.43 -9.08
N HIS A 92 -7.47 2.11 -9.40
CA HIS A 92 -6.23 1.50 -9.88
C HIS A 92 -5.21 1.19 -8.78
N ASP A 93 -5.46 1.64 -7.53
CA ASP A 93 -4.54 1.53 -6.39
C ASP A 93 -5.13 0.63 -5.27
N GLY A 94 -5.90 -0.40 -5.64
CA GLY A 94 -6.49 -1.33 -4.67
C GLY A 94 -7.55 -0.68 -3.75
N GLY A 95 -8.22 0.37 -4.23
CA GLY A 95 -9.21 1.15 -3.49
C GLY A 95 -8.63 2.28 -2.63
N ILE A 96 -7.35 2.62 -2.81
CA ILE A 96 -6.66 3.66 -2.05
C ILE A 96 -6.65 4.96 -2.85
N GLY A 97 -7.38 5.97 -2.37
CA GLY A 97 -7.35 7.33 -2.91
C GLY A 97 -6.12 8.11 -2.44
N LYS A 98 -5.69 9.11 -3.21
CA LYS A 98 -4.56 9.99 -2.90
C LYS A 98 -5.01 11.44 -2.80
N ALA A 99 -4.42 12.21 -1.90
CA ALA A 99 -4.65 13.65 -1.79
C ALA A 99 -3.33 14.37 -1.48
N VAL A 100 -3.16 15.58 -2.01
CA VAL A 100 -1.97 16.41 -1.82
C VAL A 100 -2.42 17.74 -1.25
N VAL A 101 -1.85 18.11 -0.11
CA VAL A 101 -2.15 19.33 0.61
C VAL A 101 -0.90 20.22 0.58
N PRO A 102 -0.96 21.41 -0.04
CA PRO A 102 0.13 22.38 0.00
C PRO A 102 0.33 22.95 1.41
N GLY A 103 1.57 23.24 1.80
CA GLY A 103 1.92 24.08 2.95
C GLY A 103 1.71 23.48 4.35
N SER A 104 1.03 22.33 4.48
CA SER A 104 0.89 21.63 5.76
C SER A 104 1.93 20.51 5.88
N PRO A 105 2.63 20.37 7.03
CA PRO A 105 3.49 19.22 7.27
C PRO A 105 2.74 18.03 7.88
N GLU A 106 1.59 18.26 8.53
CA GLU A 106 0.86 17.25 9.30
C GLU A 106 -0.66 17.35 9.13
N PRO A 107 -1.41 16.23 9.31
CA PRO A 107 -2.86 16.27 9.31
C PRO A 107 -3.40 16.99 10.56
N PRO A 108 -4.45 17.81 10.45
CA PRO A 108 -5.04 18.51 11.58
C PRO A 108 -5.71 17.55 12.57
N PRO A 109 -5.79 17.91 13.86
CA PRO A 109 -6.48 17.11 14.86
C PRO A 109 -7.92 16.78 14.47
N GLY A 110 -8.36 15.57 14.80
CA GLY A 110 -9.72 15.10 14.53
C GLY A 110 -10.05 14.86 13.06
N LEU A 111 -9.06 14.93 12.14
CA LEU A 111 -9.29 14.64 10.71
C LEU A 111 -9.89 13.24 10.52
N MET A 112 -9.32 12.22 11.16
CA MET A 112 -9.79 10.84 11.02
C MET A 112 -11.25 10.65 11.48
N ASP A 113 -11.68 11.36 12.52
CA ASP A 113 -13.06 11.33 12.98
C ASP A 113 -14.02 11.98 11.99
N ARG A 114 -13.62 13.11 11.38
CA ARG A 114 -14.40 13.76 10.32
C ARG A 114 -14.51 12.87 9.09
N LEU A 115 -13.39 12.27 8.67
CA LEU A 115 -13.34 11.33 7.55
C LEU A 115 -14.23 10.11 7.78
N ARG A 116 -14.16 9.48 8.97
CA ARG A 116 -15.02 8.35 9.37
C ARG A 116 -16.51 8.69 9.30
N ARG A 117 -16.91 9.89 9.73
CA ARG A 117 -18.30 10.34 9.63
C ARG A 117 -18.73 10.58 8.18
N ALA A 118 -17.87 11.18 7.36
CA ALA A 118 -18.16 11.47 5.96
C ALA A 118 -18.25 10.20 5.08
N SER A 119 -17.40 9.21 5.38
CA SER A 119 -17.37 7.91 4.73
C SER A 119 -18.50 6.98 5.18
N GLY A 120 -19.02 7.16 6.40
CA GLY A 120 -20.00 6.27 7.00
C GLY A 120 -19.39 4.96 7.52
N GLY A 121 -18.06 4.90 7.70
CA GLY A 121 -17.39 3.68 8.12
C GLY A 121 -15.90 3.85 8.43
N PRO A 122 -15.21 2.76 8.83
CA PRO A 122 -13.81 2.82 9.26
C PRO A 122 -12.89 3.26 8.13
N VAL A 123 -12.17 4.37 8.31
CA VAL A 123 -11.20 4.89 7.33
C VAL A 123 -9.79 4.54 7.76
N ARG A 124 -8.98 4.14 6.78
CA ARG A 124 -7.54 3.95 6.92
C ARG A 124 -6.83 5.04 6.15
N ALA A 125 -5.86 5.69 6.78
CA ALA A 125 -5.10 6.75 6.14
C ALA A 125 -3.60 6.61 6.44
N ALA A 126 -2.78 7.15 5.56
CA ALA A 126 -1.38 7.44 5.85
C ALA A 126 -1.03 8.85 5.38
N ALA A 127 -0.06 9.47 6.06
CA ALA A 127 0.41 10.81 5.77
C ALA A 127 1.93 10.81 5.63
N VAL A 128 2.43 11.38 4.53
CA VAL A 128 3.87 11.50 4.24
C VAL A 128 4.16 12.91 3.77
N SER A 129 5.12 13.58 4.40
CA SER A 129 5.55 14.93 4.00
C SER A 129 6.51 14.84 2.81
N ALA A 130 6.29 15.68 1.82
CA ALA A 130 7.17 15.95 0.69
C ALA A 130 7.75 17.36 0.86
N ARG A 131 9.07 17.52 0.86
CA ARG A 131 9.74 18.83 1.05
C ARG A 131 9.67 19.69 -0.20
N THR A 132 9.56 19.05 -1.34
CA THR A 132 9.45 19.70 -2.64
C THR A 132 8.34 19.04 -3.47
N PRO A 133 7.75 19.76 -4.44
CA PRO A 133 6.77 19.19 -5.36
C PRO A 133 7.26 17.94 -6.11
N ASP A 134 8.57 17.83 -6.40
CA ASP A 134 9.17 16.67 -7.09
C ASP A 134 9.15 15.39 -6.24
N GLU A 135 9.05 15.50 -4.91
CA GLU A 135 8.96 14.35 -3.99
C GLU A 135 7.52 13.79 -3.89
N VAL A 136 6.50 14.55 -4.33
CA VAL A 136 5.08 14.18 -4.20
C VAL A 136 4.76 12.80 -4.78
N PRO A 137 5.25 12.40 -5.98
CA PRO A 137 4.98 11.05 -6.50
C PRO A 137 5.54 9.94 -5.61
N GLN A 138 6.72 10.14 -5.02
CA GLN A 138 7.33 9.16 -4.12
C GLN A 138 6.60 9.12 -2.78
N ALA A 139 6.23 10.28 -2.24
CA ALA A 139 5.42 10.38 -1.02
C ALA A 139 4.04 9.71 -1.22
N ALA A 140 3.40 9.87 -2.38
CA ALA A 140 2.13 9.23 -2.71
C ALA A 140 2.22 7.70 -2.78
N ARG A 141 3.29 7.16 -3.40
CA ARG A 141 3.56 5.72 -3.40
C ARG A 141 3.78 5.20 -1.99
N THR A 142 4.60 5.91 -1.20
CA THR A 142 4.91 5.54 0.18
C THR A 142 3.66 5.55 1.06
N ALA A 143 2.84 6.59 0.99
CA ALA A 143 1.60 6.68 1.75
C ALA A 143 0.62 5.55 1.38
N ALA A 144 0.45 5.26 0.08
CA ALA A 144 -0.41 4.18 -0.36
C ALA A 144 0.09 2.80 0.11
N GLU A 145 1.41 2.57 0.06
CA GLU A 145 2.04 1.36 0.57
C GLU A 145 1.81 1.21 2.08
N VAL A 146 2.01 2.28 2.88
CA VAL A 146 1.73 2.26 4.32
C VAL A 146 0.28 1.87 4.61
N VAL A 147 -0.70 2.45 3.89
CA VAL A 147 -2.11 2.06 4.05
C VAL A 147 -2.33 0.57 3.75
N ARG A 148 -1.70 0.06 2.68
CA ARG A 148 -1.87 -1.32 2.24
C ARG A 148 -1.24 -2.30 3.22
N VAL A 149 -0.01 -2.04 3.62
CA VAL A 149 0.75 -2.81 4.61
C VAL A 149 0.03 -2.83 5.94
N ALA A 150 -0.39 -1.67 6.43
CA ALA A 150 -1.09 -1.58 7.71
C ALA A 150 -2.46 -2.29 7.67
N ARG A 151 -3.13 -2.36 6.51
CA ARG A 151 -4.32 -3.21 6.32
C ARG A 151 -3.95 -4.69 6.35
N ALA A 152 -2.90 -5.11 5.65
CA ALA A 152 -2.46 -6.50 5.59
C ALA A 152 -1.95 -7.03 6.94
N ALA A 153 -1.31 -6.15 7.73
CA ALA A 153 -0.84 -6.40 9.09
C ALA A 153 -1.96 -6.38 10.16
N GLY A 154 -3.21 -6.16 9.77
CA GLY A 154 -4.35 -6.21 10.70
C GLY A 154 -4.40 -5.07 11.72
N LEU A 155 -3.66 -3.99 11.51
CA LEU A 155 -3.73 -2.83 12.38
C LEU A 155 -5.20 -2.28 12.40
N PRO A 156 -5.61 -1.49 13.40
CA PRO A 156 -6.94 -0.88 13.42
C PRO A 156 -7.06 0.29 12.43
N PRO A 157 -8.27 0.57 11.89
CA PRO A 157 -8.53 1.78 11.11
C PRO A 157 -8.08 3.05 11.85
N GLY A 158 -7.44 3.96 11.14
CA GLY A 158 -6.79 5.13 11.73
C GLY A 158 -5.81 5.79 10.77
N LEU A 159 -5.09 6.80 11.27
CA LEU A 159 -3.94 7.38 10.60
C LEU A 159 -2.70 6.55 10.97
N HIS A 160 -1.95 6.11 9.97
CA HIS A 160 -0.72 5.34 10.11
C HIS A 160 0.44 6.11 9.49
N ARG A 161 1.59 6.07 10.14
CA ARG A 161 2.85 6.59 9.61
C ARG A 161 3.73 5.43 9.15
N LEU A 162 4.83 5.74 8.48
CA LEU A 162 5.79 4.72 8.06
C LEU A 162 6.40 4.01 9.28
N GLU A 163 6.61 4.76 10.36
CA GLU A 163 7.13 4.26 11.64
C GLU A 163 6.26 3.15 12.27
N ASP A 164 4.96 3.14 11.99
CA ASP A 164 4.02 2.15 12.53
C ASP A 164 4.15 0.77 11.86
N VAL A 165 4.82 0.70 10.70
CA VAL A 165 4.87 -0.50 9.84
C VAL A 165 6.26 -0.75 9.23
N LEU A 166 7.35 -0.30 9.87
CA LEU A 166 8.69 -0.35 9.27
C LEU A 166 9.09 -1.74 8.77
N LEU A 167 8.82 -2.78 9.57
CA LEU A 167 9.17 -4.15 9.22
C LEU A 167 8.27 -4.68 8.10
N GLU A 168 6.96 -4.54 8.26
CA GLU A 168 5.98 -5.02 7.30
C GLU A 168 6.11 -4.30 5.95
N PHE A 169 6.46 -3.01 5.97
CA PHE A 169 6.73 -2.22 4.77
C PHE A 169 8.00 -2.69 4.06
N HIS A 170 9.03 -3.09 4.81
CA HIS A 170 10.21 -3.67 4.20
C HIS A 170 9.93 -5.05 3.59
N LEU A 171 9.16 -5.88 4.30
CA LEU A 171 8.82 -7.25 3.87
C LEU A 171 7.75 -7.32 2.76
N SER A 172 6.94 -6.27 2.58
CA SER A 172 5.90 -6.21 1.53
C SER A 172 6.46 -5.85 0.15
N ARG A 173 7.72 -5.39 0.08
CA ARG A 173 8.31 -4.94 -1.19
C ARG A 173 8.34 -6.09 -2.18
N ARG A 174 7.77 -5.82 -3.36
CA ARG A 174 7.76 -6.78 -4.46
C ARG A 174 9.11 -6.78 -5.18
N ASP A 175 9.73 -7.94 -5.24
CA ASP A 175 10.96 -8.23 -5.98
C ASP A 175 10.91 -9.67 -6.54
N ALA A 176 12.04 -10.16 -7.07
CA ALA A 176 12.12 -11.49 -7.67
C ALA A 176 11.79 -12.63 -6.69
N SER A 177 11.91 -12.42 -5.38
CA SER A 177 11.64 -13.43 -4.34
C SER A 177 10.17 -13.50 -3.92
N SER A 178 9.38 -12.46 -4.19
CA SER A 178 8.04 -12.31 -3.62
C SER A 178 7.08 -13.42 -4.01
N GLY A 179 7.15 -13.91 -5.25
CA GLY A 179 6.31 -15.04 -5.68
C GLY A 179 6.62 -16.32 -4.90
N ALA A 180 7.90 -16.62 -4.71
CA ALA A 180 8.34 -17.79 -3.95
C ALA A 180 7.97 -17.67 -2.47
N ILE A 181 8.11 -16.49 -1.86
CA ILE A 181 7.72 -16.25 -0.46
C ILE A 181 6.20 -16.38 -0.30
N ALA A 182 5.40 -15.79 -1.17
CA ALA A 182 3.93 -15.90 -1.12
C ALA A 182 3.46 -17.35 -1.23
N ALA A 183 4.09 -18.13 -2.12
CA ALA A 183 3.75 -19.54 -2.37
C ALA A 183 3.98 -20.46 -1.16
N LEU A 184 4.79 -20.05 -0.17
CA LEU A 184 4.98 -20.82 1.06
C LEU A 184 3.68 -21.08 1.82
N LEU A 185 2.64 -20.25 1.61
CA LEU A 185 1.32 -20.41 2.22
C LEU A 185 0.26 -21.00 1.27
N ASP A 186 0.63 -21.41 0.05
CA ASP A 186 -0.28 -22.09 -0.87
C ASP A 186 -0.85 -23.40 -0.30
N PRO A 187 -0.08 -24.21 0.47
CA PRO A 187 -0.63 -25.40 1.14
C PRO A 187 -1.80 -25.10 2.09
N LEU A 188 -1.97 -23.84 2.53
CA LEU A 188 -3.10 -23.42 3.37
C LEU A 188 -4.33 -22.97 2.57
N GLY A 189 -4.28 -22.97 1.23
CA GLY A 189 -5.32 -22.41 0.37
C GLY A 189 -6.72 -23.03 0.56
N GLY A 190 -6.79 -24.30 0.99
CA GLY A 190 -8.05 -24.99 1.31
C GLY A 190 -8.56 -24.80 2.74
N SER A 191 -7.82 -24.09 3.59
CA SER A 191 -8.12 -23.97 5.03
C SER A 191 -8.08 -22.50 5.50
N PRO A 192 -9.16 -21.73 5.28
CA PRO A 192 -9.28 -20.35 5.75
C PRO A 192 -9.06 -20.23 7.26
N GLU A 193 -9.46 -21.23 8.05
CA GLU A 193 -9.26 -21.25 9.49
C GLU A 193 -7.78 -21.33 9.90
N LEU A 194 -6.93 -22.01 9.11
CA LEU A 194 -5.49 -22.09 9.37
C LEU A 194 -4.82 -20.76 9.03
N THR A 195 -5.14 -20.19 7.87
CA THR A 195 -4.62 -18.86 7.47
C THR A 195 -5.06 -17.79 8.47
N GLY A 196 -6.32 -17.83 8.92
CA GLY A 196 -6.84 -16.94 9.96
C GLY A 196 -6.15 -17.13 11.31
N THR A 197 -5.87 -18.39 11.70
CA THR A 197 -5.14 -18.67 12.94
C THR A 197 -3.70 -18.15 12.87
N LEU A 198 -2.99 -18.37 11.75
CA LEU A 198 -1.63 -17.87 11.55
C LEU A 198 -1.58 -16.34 11.68
N ARG A 199 -2.49 -15.64 11.00
CA ARG A 199 -2.58 -14.18 11.04
C ARG A 199 -2.79 -13.68 12.47
N VAL A 200 -3.83 -14.16 13.14
CA VAL A 200 -4.15 -13.73 14.51
C VAL A 200 -3.01 -14.09 15.47
N HIS A 201 -2.32 -15.21 15.26
CA HIS A 201 -1.20 -15.60 16.09
C HIS A 201 -0.02 -14.62 15.97
N LEU A 202 0.34 -14.23 14.74
CA LEU A 202 1.40 -13.25 14.50
C LEU A 202 1.02 -11.86 15.02
N GLU A 203 -0.23 -11.41 14.81
CA GLU A 203 -0.77 -10.14 15.34
C GLU A 203 -0.71 -10.06 16.88
N GLN A 204 -0.88 -11.19 17.57
CA GLN A 204 -0.80 -11.25 19.04
C GLN A 204 0.62 -11.49 19.56
N SER A 205 1.66 -11.20 18.77
CA SER A 205 3.07 -11.44 19.15
C SER A 205 3.30 -12.90 19.58
N GLN A 206 2.60 -13.83 18.91
CA GLN A 206 2.64 -15.27 19.18
C GLN A 206 2.14 -15.66 20.59
N ARG A 207 1.37 -14.79 21.26
CA ARG A 207 0.73 -15.09 22.55
C ARG A 207 -0.48 -16.00 22.37
N ARG A 208 -0.27 -17.30 22.60
CA ARG A 208 -1.27 -18.38 22.42
C ARG A 208 -2.62 -18.10 23.08
N ARG A 209 -2.64 -17.61 24.32
CA ARG A 209 -3.87 -17.34 25.08
C ARG A 209 -4.69 -16.23 24.43
N ASP A 210 -4.02 -15.20 23.95
CA ASP A 210 -4.67 -14.06 23.30
C ASP A 210 -5.17 -14.44 21.90
N THR A 211 -4.40 -15.24 21.17
CA THR A 211 -4.84 -15.87 19.91
C THR A 211 -6.11 -16.69 20.12
N ALA A 212 -6.12 -17.58 21.11
CA ALA A 212 -7.26 -18.45 21.42
C ALA A 212 -8.51 -17.64 21.80
N ARG A 213 -8.34 -16.62 22.65
CA ARG A 213 -9.42 -15.70 23.03
C ARG A 213 -10.00 -14.97 21.83
N LEU A 214 -9.16 -14.42 20.94
CA LEU A 214 -9.64 -13.66 19.78
C LEU A 214 -10.34 -14.55 18.75
N LEU A 215 -9.89 -15.81 18.61
CA LEU A 215 -10.49 -16.79 17.71
C LEU A 215 -11.71 -17.51 18.33
N GLY A 216 -12.02 -17.31 19.61
CA GLY A 216 -13.10 -18.00 20.31
C GLY A 216 -12.89 -19.52 20.42
N VAL A 217 -11.63 -19.97 20.48
CA VAL A 217 -11.26 -21.40 20.57
C VAL A 217 -10.45 -21.69 21.82
N HIS A 218 -10.29 -22.97 22.14
CA HIS A 218 -9.41 -23.39 23.22
C HIS A 218 -7.92 -23.24 22.83
N PRO A 219 -6.99 -22.90 23.74
CA PRO A 219 -5.55 -22.82 23.44
C PRO A 219 -4.97 -24.06 22.74
N ASN A 220 -5.36 -25.26 23.15
CA ASN A 220 -4.92 -26.50 22.48
C ASN A 220 -5.32 -26.56 20.99
N THR A 221 -6.47 -25.98 20.62
CA THR A 221 -6.88 -25.90 19.21
C THR A 221 -5.95 -24.98 18.42
N VAL A 222 -5.47 -23.89 19.03
CA VAL A 222 -4.46 -23.02 18.42
C VAL A 222 -3.16 -23.80 18.20
N ASP A 223 -2.67 -24.50 19.23
CA ASP A 223 -1.44 -25.30 19.13
C ASP A 223 -1.54 -26.36 18.02
N ASN A 224 -2.67 -27.10 17.96
CA ASN A 224 -2.91 -28.09 16.90
C ASN A 224 -2.91 -27.46 15.51
N ARG A 225 -3.54 -26.28 15.35
CA ARG A 225 -3.56 -25.56 14.07
C ARG A 225 -2.17 -25.05 13.67
N LEU A 226 -1.38 -24.51 14.62
CA LEU A 226 -0.01 -24.05 14.36
C LEU A 226 0.94 -25.20 14.01
N ALA A 227 0.79 -26.36 14.68
CA ALA A 227 1.52 -27.57 14.33
C ALA A 227 1.17 -28.02 12.91
N ARG A 228 -0.13 -28.02 12.56
CA ARG A 228 -0.59 -28.35 11.20
C ARG A 228 -0.08 -27.38 10.14
N ILE A 229 -0.03 -26.07 10.45
CA ILE A 229 0.55 -25.07 9.55
C ILE A 229 2.04 -25.37 9.31
N THR A 230 2.79 -25.67 10.37
CA THR A 230 4.22 -26.02 10.27
C THR A 230 4.43 -27.27 9.42
N GLU A 231 3.59 -28.29 9.61
CA GLU A 231 3.63 -29.54 8.84
C GLU A 231 3.33 -29.31 7.35
N LEU A 232 2.33 -28.49 7.03
CA LEU A 232 1.91 -28.23 5.65
C LEU A 232 2.87 -27.31 4.88
N THR A 233 3.46 -26.33 5.56
CA THR A 233 4.26 -25.26 4.92
C THR A 233 5.76 -25.46 5.07
N GLY A 234 6.20 -26.30 6.01
CA GLY A 234 7.60 -26.42 6.41
C GLY A 234 8.16 -25.21 7.17
N LEU A 235 7.31 -24.22 7.50
CA LEU A 235 7.72 -23.03 8.23
C LEU A 235 7.76 -23.31 9.73
N ASP A 236 8.96 -23.30 10.32
CA ASP A 236 9.11 -23.31 11.77
C ASP A 236 8.73 -21.95 12.37
N LEU A 237 7.49 -21.85 12.86
CA LEU A 237 6.94 -20.63 13.46
C LEU A 237 7.55 -20.31 14.84
N SER A 238 8.36 -21.19 15.43
CA SER A 238 9.09 -20.92 16.66
C SER A 238 10.45 -20.25 16.40
N ALA A 239 10.96 -20.35 15.17
CA ALA A 239 12.22 -19.75 14.77
C ALA A 239 12.01 -18.36 14.14
N PRO A 240 12.88 -17.37 14.43
CA PRO A 240 12.74 -16.01 13.89
C PRO A 240 12.61 -15.96 12.36
N ARG A 241 13.37 -16.81 11.65
CA ARG A 241 13.32 -16.90 10.19
C ARG A 241 11.96 -17.39 9.67
N GLY A 242 11.40 -18.44 10.29
CA GLY A 242 10.11 -18.99 9.85
C GLY A 242 8.97 -18.04 10.15
N THR A 243 9.01 -17.36 11.30
CA THR A 243 8.08 -16.27 11.62
C THR A 243 8.14 -15.12 10.60
N ALA A 244 9.35 -14.66 10.25
CA ALA A 244 9.53 -13.58 9.28
C ALA A 244 9.03 -13.98 7.87
N LEU A 245 9.30 -15.21 7.43
CA LEU A 245 8.78 -15.73 6.16
C LEU A 245 7.25 -15.84 6.16
N ALA A 246 6.65 -16.31 7.26
CA ALA A 246 5.20 -16.38 7.39
C ALA A 246 4.55 -14.99 7.34
N LEU A 247 5.13 -14.00 8.03
CA LEU A 247 4.68 -12.61 7.98
C LEU A 247 4.77 -12.03 6.56
N ALA A 248 5.94 -12.16 5.92
CA ALA A 248 6.15 -11.69 4.54
C ALA A 248 5.16 -12.34 3.56
N ALA A 249 4.96 -13.65 3.67
CA ALA A 249 4.02 -14.37 2.82
C ALA A 249 2.57 -13.90 3.01
N LEU A 250 2.13 -13.62 4.24
CA LEU A 250 0.80 -13.04 4.50
C LEU A 250 0.66 -11.64 3.89
N LEU A 251 1.68 -10.79 4.02
CA LEU A 251 1.68 -9.44 3.46
C LEU A 251 1.60 -9.46 1.93
N LEU A 252 2.39 -10.31 1.29
CA LEU A 252 2.45 -10.45 -0.17
C LEU A 252 1.17 -11.08 -0.76
N ARG A 253 0.44 -11.88 0.01
CA ARG A 253 -0.87 -12.45 -0.36
C ARG A 253 -2.06 -11.54 -0.07
N GLY A 254 -1.93 -10.59 0.86
CA GLY A 254 -2.99 -9.65 1.26
C GLY A 254 -3.53 -8.74 0.14
N GLU A 255 -2.90 -8.78 -1.04
CA GLU A 255 -3.34 -8.11 -2.27
C GLU A 255 -4.30 -8.96 -3.14
N ALA A 256 -4.50 -10.25 -2.87
CA ALA A 256 -5.47 -11.07 -3.60
C ALA A 256 -6.90 -10.76 -3.12
N GLY A 257 -7.39 -9.57 -3.44
CA GLY A 257 -8.81 -9.24 -3.36
C GLY A 257 -9.58 -10.05 -4.40
N ALA A 258 -10.20 -11.15 -3.95
CA ALA A 258 -11.12 -12.00 -4.70
C ALA A 258 -10.55 -12.72 -5.95
N PRO A 259 -10.99 -13.96 -6.24
CA PRO A 259 -10.70 -14.57 -7.52
C PRO A 259 -11.39 -13.75 -8.63
N GLU A 260 -10.63 -13.34 -9.65
CA GLU A 260 -11.19 -13.26 -11.00
C GLU A 260 -11.68 -14.67 -11.32
N GLN A 261 -12.99 -14.90 -11.21
CA GLN A 261 -13.60 -16.07 -11.80
C GLN A 261 -13.77 -15.81 -13.31
N PRO A 262 -13.52 -16.83 -14.14
CA PRO A 262 -13.49 -16.72 -15.60
C PRO A 262 -14.83 -16.31 -16.21
#